data_AF-G7K3N4-F1
#
_entry.id   AF-G7K3N4-F1
#
_cell.length_a   1.000
_cell.length_b   1.000
_cell.length_c   1.000
_cell.angle_alpha   90.00
_cell.angle_beta   90.00
_cell.angle_gamma   90.00
#
_symmetry.space_group_name_H-M   'P 1'
#
loop_
_entity.id
_entity.type
_entity.pdbx_description
1 polymer ?
#
loop_
_entity_poly.entity_id
_entity_poly.type
_entity_poly.pdbx_seq_one_letter_code
_entity_poly.pdbx_strand_id
1 'polypeptide(L)'
;MFGFEEVETPDFGELKIIWLRLPSSSLLIHLIQHSNGELAPSSSIPVKDPSHIRLGHHLCFSISNLHSFHNTLKDKGIETFETTNGNIKRVFFYDPDGNELEVFASIEDSS
;
A
#
# COMPACT_ATOMS: atom_id res chain seq x y z
N MET A 1 1.27 1.22 -9.81
CA MET A 1 2.33 0.67 -8.92
C MET A 1 2.02 -0.78 -8.53
N PHE A 2 0.81 -1.09 -8.07
CA PHE A 2 0.44 -2.44 -7.61
C PHE A 2 -0.39 -3.28 -8.61
N GLY A 3 -0.56 -2.81 -9.86
CA GLY A 3 -1.28 -3.57 -10.89
C GLY A 3 -2.79 -3.69 -10.71
N PHE A 4 -3.39 -2.98 -9.74
CA PHE A 4 -4.83 -2.89 -9.61
C PHE A 4 -5.45 -2.03 -10.72
N GLU A 5 -6.64 -2.42 -11.15
CA GLU A 5 -7.51 -1.70 -12.06
C GLU A 5 -8.73 -1.20 -11.28
N GLU A 6 -9.19 0.01 -11.59
CA GLU A 6 -10.48 0.49 -11.13
C GLU A 6 -11.60 -0.25 -11.85
N VAL A 7 -12.59 -0.71 -11.10
CA VAL A 7 -13.79 -1.38 -11.63
C VAL A 7 -14.96 -0.42 -11.51
N GLU A 8 -15.83 -0.40 -12.52
CA GLU A 8 -17.08 0.35 -12.46
C GLU A 8 -17.92 -0.10 -11.26
N THR A 9 -18.30 0.87 -10.43
CA THR A 9 -19.11 0.64 -9.22
C THR A 9 -20.47 1.31 -9.36
N PRO A 10 -21.51 0.79 -8.69
CA PRO A 10 -22.77 1.51 -8.54
C PRO A 10 -22.56 2.88 -7.90
N ASP A 11 -23.44 3.82 -8.22
CA ASP A 11 -23.50 5.10 -7.51
C ASP A 11 -24.13 4.88 -6.12
N PHE A 12 -23.37 5.18 -5.07
CA PHE A 12 -23.79 5.07 -3.67
C PHE A 12 -24.24 6.42 -3.08
N GLY A 13 -24.45 7.45 -3.92
CA GLY A 13 -24.92 8.76 -3.49
C GLY A 13 -23.84 9.54 -2.75
N GLU A 14 -24.00 9.75 -1.44
CA GLU A 14 -23.07 10.57 -0.64
C GLU A 14 -21.74 9.87 -0.32
N LEU A 15 -21.64 8.56 -0.56
CA LEU A 15 -20.40 7.82 -0.38
C LEU A 15 -19.71 7.63 -1.73
N LYS A 16 -18.49 8.15 -1.85
CA LYS A 16 -17.64 7.81 -2.99
C LYS A 16 -16.89 6.54 -2.66
N ILE A 17 -17.16 5.47 -3.40
CA ILE A 17 -16.51 4.18 -3.23
C ILE A 17 -15.78 3.83 -4.53
N ILE A 18 -14.50 3.50 -4.44
CA ILE A 18 -13.68 3.02 -5.56
C ILE A 18 -13.35 1.55 -5.29
N TRP A 19 -13.60 0.68 -6.27
CA TRP A 19 -13.20 -0.73 -6.20
C TRP A 19 -11.96 -0.95 -7.05
N LEU A 20 -10.90 -1.44 -6.41
CA LEU A 20 -9.64 -1.79 -7.05
C LEU A 20 -9.53 -3.31 -7.14
N ARG A 21 -9.50 -3.85 -8.36
CA ARG A 21 -9.35 -5.29 -8.63
C ARG A 21 -7.94 -5.59 -9.11
N LEU A 22 -7.35 -6.67 -8.62
CA LEU A 22 -6.16 -7.24 -9.23
C LEU A 22 -6.59 -8.20 -10.37
N PRO A 23 -6.26 -7.96 -11.66
CA PRO A 23 -6.85 -8.72 -12.77
C PRO A 23 -6.61 -10.24 -12.72
N SER A 24 -5.53 -10.66 -12.09
CA SER A 24 -5.14 -12.07 -11.92
C SER A 24 -5.79 -12.75 -10.70
N SER A 25 -6.65 -12.05 -9.95
CA SER A 25 -7.22 -12.53 -8.68
C SER A 25 -8.67 -12.09 -8.52
N SER A 26 -9.40 -12.77 -7.64
CA SER A 26 -10.71 -12.34 -7.14
C SER A 26 -10.61 -11.33 -5.99
N LEU A 27 -9.40 -10.87 -5.65
CA LEU A 27 -9.18 -9.84 -4.63
C LEU A 27 -9.66 -8.47 -5.12
N LEU A 28 -10.51 -7.84 -4.31
CA LEU A 28 -10.87 -6.43 -4.43
C LEU A 28 -10.49 -5.67 -3.16
N ILE A 29 -10.00 -4.44 -3.34
CA ILE A 29 -9.80 -3.46 -2.28
C ILE A 29 -10.82 -2.34 -2.49
N HIS A 30 -11.56 -2.01 -1.44
CA HIS A 30 -12.51 -0.90 -1.46
C HIS A 30 -11.87 0.32 -0.79
N LEU A 31 -11.80 1.43 -1.51
CA LEU A 31 -11.46 2.73 -0.94
C LEU A 31 -12.77 3.51 -0.76
N ILE A 32 -13.05 3.93 0.46
CA ILE A 32 -14.29 4.62 0.82
C ILE A 32 -13.94 6.03 1.25
N GLN A 33 -14.55 7.02 0.60
CA GLN A 33 -14.43 8.43 0.95
C GLN A 33 -15.80 8.97 1.38
N HIS A 34 -15.85 9.54 2.59
CA HIS A 34 -17.03 10.24 3.09
C HIS A 34 -17.16 11.62 2.43
N SER A 35 -18.38 12.02 2.07
CA SER A 35 -18.72 13.30 1.44
C SER A 35 -18.29 14.54 2.23
N ASN A 36 -18.17 14.42 3.56
CA ASN A 36 -17.76 15.51 4.44
C ASN A 36 -16.24 15.76 4.47
N GLY A 37 -15.45 14.93 3.79
CA GLY A 37 -13.99 15.03 3.78
C GLY A 37 -13.32 14.68 5.12
N GLU A 38 -14.08 14.17 6.09
CA GLU A 38 -13.52 13.70 7.36
C GLU A 38 -12.76 12.39 7.15
N LEU A 39 -11.59 12.30 7.79
CA LEU A 39 -10.86 11.04 7.90
C LEU A 39 -11.70 10.03 8.69
N ALA A 40 -11.56 8.74 8.37
CA ALA A 40 -12.23 7.69 9.13
C ALA A 40 -11.86 7.79 10.63
N PRO A 41 -12.77 7.49 11.56
CA PRO A 41 -12.56 7.69 13.00
C PRO A 41 -11.38 6.87 13.59
N SER A 42 -10.86 5.89 12.86
CA SER A 42 -9.64 5.13 13.21
C SER A 42 -8.33 5.73 12.69
N SER A 43 -8.39 6.79 11.88
CA SER A 43 -7.24 7.48 11.30
C SER A 43 -6.60 8.36 12.36
N SER A 44 -5.89 7.75 13.32
CA SER A 44 -4.90 8.47 14.11
C SER A 44 -3.89 9.11 13.16
N ILE A 45 -3.50 10.36 13.44
CA ILE A 45 -2.58 11.17 12.62
C ILE A 45 -1.49 10.26 12.03
N PRO A 46 -1.30 10.25 10.71
CA PRO A 46 -0.40 9.31 10.11
C PRO A 46 1.02 9.61 10.56
N VAL A 47 1.58 8.74 11.41
CA VAL A 47 3.03 8.63 11.57
C VAL A 47 3.56 8.33 10.18
N LYS A 48 4.21 9.31 9.55
CA LYS A 48 4.74 9.20 8.18
C LYS A 48 6.14 8.62 8.11
N ASP A 49 6.79 8.44 9.26
CA ASP A 49 8.14 7.88 9.32
C ASP A 49 8.08 6.35 9.15
N PRO A 50 8.54 5.81 8.00
CA PRO A 50 8.46 4.39 7.71
C PRO A 50 9.35 3.53 8.61
N SER A 51 10.28 4.12 9.38
CA SER A 51 11.07 3.38 10.37
C SER A 51 10.26 2.96 11.60
N HIS A 52 9.13 3.64 11.86
CA HIS A 52 8.17 3.25 12.89
C HIS A 52 7.18 2.22 12.34
N ILE A 53 7.64 0.97 12.21
CA ILE A 53 6.79 -0.14 11.75
C ILE A 53 5.59 -0.29 12.68
N ARG A 54 4.37 -0.21 12.13
CA ARG A 54 3.15 -0.39 12.91
C ARG A 54 2.92 -1.88 13.19
N LEU A 55 2.52 -2.19 14.42
CA LEU A 55 2.05 -3.53 14.79
C LEU A 55 0.57 -3.77 14.44
N GLY A 56 -0.05 -2.81 13.74
CA GLY A 56 -1.45 -2.84 13.35
C GLY A 56 -1.69 -3.52 12.00
N HIS A 57 -2.93 -3.47 11.53
CA HIS A 57 -3.30 -4.00 10.22
C HIS A 57 -2.65 -3.19 9.09
N HIS A 58 -2.01 -3.87 8.15
CA HIS A 58 -1.41 -3.29 6.95
C HIS A 58 -1.54 -4.26 5.77
N LEU A 59 -1.29 -3.78 4.56
CA LEU A 59 -1.24 -4.61 3.37
C LEU A 59 0.22 -4.97 3.05
N CYS A 60 0.46 -6.24 2.74
CA CYS A 60 1.78 -6.75 2.40
C CYS A 60 1.73 -7.50 1.06
N PHE A 61 2.66 -7.18 0.15
CA PHE A 61 2.73 -7.76 -1.18
C PHE A 61 4.07 -8.45 -1.43
N SER A 62 4.02 -9.70 -1.88
CA SER A 62 5.20 -10.36 -2.44
C SER A 62 5.46 -9.85 -3.86
N ILE A 63 6.70 -9.47 -4.16
CA ILE A 63 7.10 -8.99 -5.48
C ILE A 63 8.39 -9.69 -5.95
N SER A 64 8.50 -9.88 -7.27
CA SER A 64 9.60 -10.63 -7.89
C SER A 64 10.85 -9.79 -8.21
N ASN A 65 10.78 -8.46 -8.08
CA ASN A 65 11.94 -7.58 -8.23
C ASN A 65 11.81 -6.39 -7.28
N LEU A 66 12.36 -6.57 -6.07
CA LEU A 66 12.29 -5.56 -5.03
C LEU A 66 13.13 -4.33 -5.34
N HIS A 67 14.28 -4.50 -6.00
CA HIS A 67 15.16 -3.40 -6.36
C HIS A 67 14.49 -2.38 -7.29
N SER A 68 13.93 -2.84 -8.40
CA SER A 68 13.24 -1.99 -9.37
C SER A 68 12.01 -1.30 -8.77
N PHE A 69 11.25 -2.02 -7.93
CA PHE A 69 10.10 -1.43 -7.25
C PHE A 69 10.55 -0.34 -6.27
N HIS A 70 11.60 -0.60 -5.49
CA HIS A 70 12.14 0.37 -4.54
C HIS A 70 12.66 1.63 -5.21
N ASN A 71 13.35 1.49 -6.35
CA ASN A 71 13.77 2.63 -7.15
C ASN A 71 12.57 3.43 -7.67
N THR A 72 11.49 2.75 -8.08
CA THR A 72 10.25 3.42 -8.50
C THR A 72 9.61 4.23 -7.36
N LEU A 73 9.68 3.76 -6.11
CA LEU A 73 9.23 4.51 -4.94
C LEU A 73 10.07 5.77 -4.74
N LYS A 74 11.41 5.63 -4.79
CA LYS A 74 12.36 6.74 -4.65
C LYS A 74 12.18 7.80 -5.73
N ASP A 75 12.01 7.39 -6.99
CA ASP A 75 11.77 8.29 -8.12
C ASP A 75 10.47 9.08 -7.97
N LYS A 76 9.50 8.54 -7.23
CA LYS A 76 8.24 9.21 -6.89
C LYS A 76 8.34 10.08 -5.63
N GLY A 77 9.50 10.16 -4.99
CA GLY A 77 9.71 10.90 -3.74
C GLY A 77 9.03 10.28 -2.53
N ILE A 78 8.74 8.97 -2.56
CA ILE A 78 8.14 8.25 -1.43
C ILE A 78 9.24 7.85 -0.46
N GLU A 79 9.09 8.25 0.80
CA GLU A 79 9.97 7.82 1.88
C GLU A 79 9.76 6.33 2.20
N THR A 80 10.86 5.62 2.44
CA THR A 80 10.85 4.17 2.63
C THR A 80 11.76 3.75 3.77
N PHE A 81 11.43 2.66 4.44
CA PHE A 81 12.32 1.97 5.37
C PHE A 81 12.59 0.55 4.89
N GLU A 82 13.86 0.18 4.77
CA GLU A 82 14.28 -1.15 4.33
C GLU A 82 14.77 -1.99 5.52
N THR A 83 14.43 -3.27 5.54
CA THR A 83 14.96 -4.21 6.52
C THR A 83 15.13 -5.60 5.91
N THR A 84 16.01 -6.40 6.48
CA THR A 84 16.30 -7.77 6.02
C THR A 84 16.22 -8.72 7.20
N ASN A 85 15.44 -9.79 7.06
CA ASN A 85 15.25 -10.81 8.07
C ASN A 85 15.43 -12.19 7.44
N GLY A 86 16.56 -12.84 7.73
CA GLY A 86 16.92 -14.10 7.08
C GLY A 86 17.08 -13.91 5.57
N ASN A 87 16.35 -14.70 4.78
CA ASN A 87 16.36 -14.63 3.31
C ASN A 87 15.29 -13.68 2.74
N ILE A 88 14.66 -12.84 3.57
CA ILE A 88 13.58 -11.95 3.12
C ILE A 88 14.02 -10.51 3.29
N LYS A 89 13.96 -9.75 2.19
CA LYS A 89 14.14 -8.30 2.19
C LYS A 89 12.76 -7.64 2.10
N ARG A 90 12.55 -6.62 2.92
CA ARG A 90 11.26 -5.91 3.08
C ARG A 90 11.46 -4.42 2.93
N VAL A 91 10.46 -3.74 2.36
CA VAL A 91 10.40 -2.29 2.25
C VAL A 91 9.04 -1.81 2.75
N PHE A 92 9.07 -0.90 3.72
CA PHE A 92 7.90 -0.27 4.31
C PHE A 92 7.76 1.17 3.80
N PHE A 93 6.54 1.60 3.56
CA PHE A 93 6.18 2.97 3.16
C PHE A 93 4.71 3.24 3.46
N TYR A 94 4.29 4.49 3.33
CA TYR A 94 2.91 4.91 3.59
C TYR A 94 2.22 5.38 2.31
N ASP A 95 0.93 5.09 2.18
CA ASP A 95 0.08 5.69 1.16
C ASP A 95 -0.27 7.16 1.53
N PRO A 96 -0.94 7.91 0.63
CA PRO A 96 -1.31 9.31 0.90
C PRO A 96 -2.20 9.52 2.15
N ASP A 97 -2.96 8.50 2.54
CA ASP A 97 -3.84 8.51 3.71
C ASP A 97 -3.12 8.02 4.99
N GLY A 98 -1.88 7.55 4.83
CA GLY A 98 -1.01 7.08 5.90
C GLY A 98 -1.27 5.66 6.36
N ASN A 99 -1.85 4.82 5.48
CA ASN A 99 -1.84 3.37 5.68
C ASN A 99 -0.44 2.83 5.38
N GLU A 100 0.08 2.00 6.28
CA GLU A 100 1.35 1.33 6.06
C GLU A 100 1.20 0.25 4.97
N LEU A 101 2.18 0.20 4.08
CA LEU A 101 2.30 -0.79 3.02
C LEU A 101 3.66 -1.47 3.15
N GLU A 102 3.67 -2.78 3.04
CA GLU A 102 4.87 -3.62 3.00
C GLU A 102 5.00 -4.27 1.62
N VAL A 103 6.20 -4.26 1.06
CA VAL A 103 6.56 -5.15 -0.05
C VAL A 103 7.76 -5.99 0.35
N PHE A 104 7.78 -7.26 -0.06
CA PHE A 104 8.87 -8.16 0.23
C PHE A 104 9.25 -9.02 -0.96
N ALA A 105 10.50 -9.46 -0.97
CA ALA A 105 11.03 -10.46 -1.88
C ALA A 105 12.02 -11.36 -1.14
N SER A 106 12.26 -12.56 -1.68
CA SER A 106 13.43 -13.33 -1.27
C SER A 106 14.70 -12.57 -1.68
N ILE A 107 15.83 -12.75 -1.00
CA ILE A 107 17.08 -12.08 -1.39
C ILE A 107 17.49 -12.49 -2.82
N GLU A 108 17.25 -13.75 -3.18
CA GLU A 108 17.51 -14.28 -4.53
C GLU A 108 16.70 -13.54 -5.59
N ASP A 109 15.44 -13.21 -5.28
CA ASP A 109 14.51 -12.47 -6.16
C ASP A 109 14.60 -10.94 -5.97
N SER A 110 15.45 -10.45 -5.07
CA SER A 110 15.53 -9.02 -4.74
C SER A 110 16.43 -8.20 -5.67
N SER A 111 17.09 -8.87 -6.62
CA SER A 111 18.15 -8.35 -7.51
C SER A 111 17.63 -7.48 -8.66
#